data_AF-A0A960HUV8-F1
#
_entry.id   AF-A0A960HUV8-F1
#
_cell.length_a   1.000
_cell.length_b   1.000
_cell.length_c   1.000
_cell.angle_alpha   90.00
_cell.angle_beta   90.00
_cell.angle_gamma   90.00
#
_symmetry.space_group_name_H-M   'P 1'
#
loop_
_entity.id
_entity.type
_entity.pdbx_description
1 polymer ?
#
loop_
_entity_poly.entity_id
_entity_poly.type
_entity_poly.pdbx_seq_one_letter_code
_entity_poly.pdbx_strand_id
1 'polypeptide(L)'
;NEDLGPNEAFLSILGRGYPRAAPGRIDELVSDIDTGWLKVRASAAEAGGELVVWTPTADDGDHRIHVEGLEEVREHVVEGGRIVTATVATAGPYALWVGEPDAVADDLLPPPASPRPARPSYTG
;
A
#
# COMPACT_ATOMS: atom_id res chain seq x y z
N ASN A 1 33.44 -10.04 -16.19
CA ASN A 1 32.13 -9.48 -15.84
C ASN A 1 31.38 -10.62 -15.19
N GLU A 2 31.46 -10.71 -13.87
CA GLU A 2 30.94 -11.84 -13.11
C GLU A 2 29.49 -11.54 -12.79
N ASP A 3 28.58 -12.38 -13.29
CA ASP A 3 27.16 -12.30 -12.99
C ASP A 3 26.96 -12.80 -11.56
N LEU A 4 26.71 -11.89 -10.62
CA LEU A 4 26.58 -12.17 -9.19
C LEU A 4 25.20 -12.77 -8.82
N GLY A 5 24.38 -13.09 -9.83
CA GLY A 5 23.02 -13.57 -9.62
C GLY A 5 22.08 -12.47 -9.11
N PRO A 6 20.78 -12.78 -8.94
CA PRO A 6 19.81 -11.82 -8.46
C PRO A 6 20.14 -11.37 -7.03
N ASN A 7 20.20 -10.06 -6.80
CA ASN A 7 20.30 -9.52 -5.46
C ASN A 7 18.92 -9.62 -4.78
N GLU A 8 18.62 -10.79 -4.21
CA GLU A 8 17.32 -11.12 -3.60
C GLU A 8 16.86 -10.08 -2.58
N ALA A 9 17.80 -9.49 -1.82
CA ALA A 9 17.50 -8.41 -0.86
C ALA A 9 17.07 -7.10 -1.53
N PHE A 10 17.50 -6.83 -2.76
CA PHE A 10 17.05 -5.69 -3.55
C PHE A 10 15.72 -5.97 -4.25
N LEU A 11 15.53 -7.20 -4.72
CA LEU A 11 14.30 -7.63 -5.39
C LEU A 11 13.11 -7.71 -4.44
N SER A 12 13.32 -8.07 -3.17
CA SER A 12 12.25 -8.03 -2.16
C SER A 12 11.74 -6.61 -1.91
N ILE A 13 12.63 -5.61 -1.92
CA ILE A 13 12.26 -4.19 -1.76
C ILE A 13 11.45 -3.70 -2.96
N LEU A 14 11.83 -4.10 -4.18
CA LEU A 14 11.12 -3.73 -5.41
C LEU A 14 9.81 -4.52 -5.62
N GLY A 15 9.63 -5.62 -4.90
CA GLY A 15 8.45 -6.48 -4.96
C GLY A 15 7.29 -6.06 -4.06
N ARG A 16 7.29 -4.86 -3.47
CA ARG A 16 6.21 -4.36 -2.62
C ARG A 16 4.95 -4.04 -3.42
N GLY A 17 3.76 -4.26 -2.85
CA GLY A 17 2.50 -3.87 -3.48
C GLY A 17 2.43 -2.35 -3.74
N TYR A 18 1.88 -1.95 -4.90
CA TYR A 18 1.74 -0.54 -5.25
C TYR A 18 0.60 -0.28 -6.27
N PRO A 19 0.00 0.93 -6.25
CA PRO A 19 -0.93 1.35 -7.29
C PRO A 19 -0.16 1.66 -8.58
N ARG A 20 -0.53 1.00 -9.67
CA ARG A 20 -0.06 1.28 -11.03
C ARG A 20 -0.85 2.43 -11.67
N ALA A 21 -2.12 2.56 -11.32
CA ALA A 21 -2.99 3.67 -11.68
C ALA A 21 -3.98 3.90 -10.54
N ALA A 22 -4.24 5.16 -10.19
CA ALA A 22 -5.21 5.54 -9.16
C ALA A 22 -5.95 6.81 -9.60
N PRO A 23 -7.28 6.78 -9.75
CA PRO A 23 -8.05 7.97 -10.10
C PRO A 23 -7.96 9.05 -9.02
N GLY A 24 -7.68 10.29 -9.44
CA GLY A 24 -7.62 11.44 -8.54
C GLY A 24 -6.31 11.51 -7.74
N ARG A 25 -6.41 11.76 -6.43
CA ARG A 25 -5.26 12.00 -5.55
C ARG A 25 -5.15 10.93 -4.48
N ILE A 26 -3.97 10.33 -4.34
CA ILE A 26 -3.64 9.44 -3.23
C ILE A 26 -3.40 10.26 -1.96
N ASP A 27 -4.10 9.93 -0.90
CA ASP A 27 -3.99 10.55 0.42
C ASP A 27 -3.14 9.72 1.38
N GLU A 28 -3.10 8.40 1.18
CA GLU A 28 -2.33 7.46 2.00
C GLU A 28 -1.93 6.24 1.16
N LEU A 29 -0.66 5.84 1.27
CA LEU A 29 -0.13 4.61 0.69
C LEU A 29 0.78 3.95 1.70
N VAL A 30 0.40 2.76 2.16
CA VAL A 30 1.19 1.94 3.09
C VAL A 30 1.42 0.59 2.42
N SER A 31 2.67 0.16 2.30
CA SER A 31 3.01 -1.19 1.85
C SER A 31 4.07 -1.79 2.76
N ASP A 32 3.70 -2.87 3.40
CA ASP A 32 4.55 -3.67 4.27
C ASP A 32 5.19 -4.80 3.45
N ILE A 33 6.51 -4.90 3.55
CA ILE A 33 7.30 -5.90 2.84
C ILE A 33 7.27 -7.26 3.54
N ASP A 34 7.16 -7.26 4.87
CA ASP A 34 7.27 -8.46 5.68
C ASP A 34 5.96 -9.24 5.66
N THR A 35 4.83 -8.51 5.68
CA THR A 35 3.49 -9.09 5.62
C THR A 35 2.89 -9.12 4.21
N GLY A 36 3.43 -8.35 3.26
CA GLY A 36 2.81 -8.18 1.94
C GLY A 36 1.50 -7.39 1.97
N TRP A 37 1.15 -6.78 3.11
CA TRP A 37 -0.03 -5.95 3.25
C TRP A 37 0.12 -4.63 2.50
N LEU A 38 -1.01 -4.14 2.01
CA LEU A 38 -1.10 -2.89 1.26
C LEU A 38 -2.36 -2.13 1.66
N LYS A 39 -2.24 -0.82 1.83
CA LYS A 39 -3.37 0.11 1.94
C LYS A 39 -3.18 1.25 0.96
N VAL A 40 -4.20 1.51 0.16
CA VAL A 40 -4.31 2.70 -0.70
C VAL A 40 -5.57 3.44 -0.28
N ARG A 41 -5.44 4.70 0.13
CA ARG A 41 -6.57 5.61 0.32
C ARG A 41 -6.38 6.82 -0.58
N ALA A 42 -7.44 7.19 -1.29
CA ALA A 42 -7.41 8.24 -2.28
C ALA A 42 -8.77 8.90 -2.43
N SER A 43 -8.81 9.99 -3.18
CA SER A 43 -10.03 10.72 -3.48
C SER A 43 -10.12 11.03 -4.97
N ALA A 44 -11.28 10.76 -5.57
CA ALA A 44 -11.58 11.04 -6.97
C ALA A 44 -12.68 12.10 -7.09
N ALA A 45 -12.54 13.00 -8.07
CA ALA A 45 -13.55 14.02 -8.36
C ALA A 45 -14.79 13.46 -9.08
N GLU A 46 -14.65 12.30 -9.72
CA GLU A 46 -15.69 11.66 -10.54
C GLU A 46 -15.68 10.14 -10.29
N ALA A 47 -16.83 9.50 -10.53
CA ALA A 47 -16.96 8.05 -10.53
C ALA A 47 -16.45 7.44 -11.85
N GLY A 48 -16.30 6.11 -11.89
CA GLY A 48 -15.98 5.35 -13.10
C GLY A 48 -14.49 5.25 -13.44
N GLY A 49 -13.61 5.95 -12.71
CA GLY A 49 -12.17 5.78 -12.88
C GLY A 49 -11.70 4.41 -12.38
N GLU A 50 -10.74 3.80 -13.08
CA GLU A 50 -10.20 2.49 -12.73
C GLU A 50 -8.95 2.62 -11.83
N LEU A 51 -9.01 2.03 -10.64
CA LEU A 51 -7.88 1.75 -9.77
C LEU A 51 -7.22 0.45 -10.24
N VAL A 52 -5.90 0.47 -10.43
CA VAL A 52 -5.09 -0.69 -10.78
C VAL A 52 -3.96 -0.82 -9.78
N VAL A 53 -3.91 -1.96 -9.08
CA VAL A 53 -2.94 -2.25 -8.03
C VAL A 53 -2.20 -3.54 -8.36
N TRP A 54 -0.89 -3.56 -8.19
CA TRP A 54 -0.11 -4.79 -8.20
C TRP A 54 0.23 -5.20 -6.76
N THR A 55 0.15 -6.49 -6.47
CA THR A 55 0.61 -7.07 -5.20
C THR A 55 1.35 -8.38 -5.47
N PRO A 56 2.46 -8.66 -4.75
CA PRO A 56 3.18 -9.94 -4.86
C PRO A 56 2.41 -11.11 -4.24
N THR A 57 1.34 -10.84 -3.48
CA THR A 57 0.65 -11.83 -2.67
C THR A 57 -0.42 -12.59 -3.46
N ALA A 58 -0.61 -13.86 -3.12
CA ALA A 58 -1.72 -14.65 -3.63
C ALA A 58 -3.04 -14.26 -2.94
N ASP A 59 -4.16 -14.71 -3.49
CA ASP A 59 -5.44 -14.65 -2.78
C ASP A 59 -5.51 -15.78 -1.75
N ASP A 60 -5.21 -15.45 -0.50
CA ASP A 60 -5.26 -16.36 0.64
C ASP A 60 -5.95 -15.70 1.85
N GLY A 61 -5.99 -16.39 2.98
CA GLY A 61 -6.66 -15.92 4.19
C GLY A 61 -6.11 -14.59 4.74
N ASP A 62 -4.82 -14.34 4.57
CA ASP A 62 -4.11 -13.20 5.16
C ASP A 62 -4.02 -12.00 4.20
N HIS A 63 -4.36 -12.21 2.92
CA HIS A 63 -4.22 -11.23 1.85
C HIS A 63 -5.53 -10.98 1.10
N ARG A 64 -6.68 -11.11 1.77
CA ARG A 64 -7.97 -10.81 1.15
C ARG A 64 -8.06 -9.35 0.73
N ILE A 65 -8.81 -9.09 -0.34
CA ILE A 65 -9.07 -7.73 -0.80
C ILE A 65 -10.26 -7.15 -0.04
N HIS A 66 -10.05 -5.99 0.56
CA HIS A 66 -11.11 -5.18 1.16
C HIS A 66 -11.18 -3.85 0.42
N VAL A 67 -12.39 -3.32 0.23
CA VAL A 67 -12.59 -2.05 -0.48
C VAL A 67 -13.67 -1.19 0.16
N GLU A 68 -13.52 0.12 0.00
CA GLU A 68 -14.50 1.13 0.33
C GLU A 68 -14.61 2.13 -0.83
N GLY A 69 -15.83 2.51 -1.23
CA GLY A 69 -16.04 3.45 -2.34
C GLY A 69 -15.61 2.92 -3.72
N LEU A 70 -15.35 1.61 -3.82
CA LEU A 70 -14.99 0.92 -5.06
C LEU A 70 -16.00 -0.19 -5.36
N GLU A 71 -16.14 -0.50 -6.63
CA GLU A 71 -16.97 -1.58 -7.16
C GLU A 71 -16.22 -2.36 -8.25
N GLU A 72 -16.86 -3.40 -8.77
CA GLU A 72 -16.31 -4.24 -9.85
C GLU A 72 -14.89 -4.77 -9.59
N VAL A 73 -14.60 -5.11 -8.33
CA VAL A 73 -13.29 -5.64 -7.93
C VAL A 73 -12.99 -6.93 -8.68
N ARG A 74 -11.87 -6.96 -9.39
CA ARG A 74 -11.37 -8.13 -10.11
C ARG A 74 -9.90 -8.36 -9.83
N GLU A 75 -9.55 -9.64 -9.79
CA GLU A 75 -8.20 -10.09 -9.56
C GLU A 75 -7.69 -10.89 -10.76
N HIS A 76 -6.47 -10.58 -11.18
CA HIS A 76 -5.80 -11.23 -12.29
C HIS A 76 -4.48 -11.79 -11.80
N VAL A 77 -4.39 -13.12 -11.66
CA VAL A 77 -3.13 -13.80 -11.33
C VAL A 77 -2.15 -13.61 -12.49
N VAL A 78 -0.94 -13.17 -12.16
CA VAL A 78 0.16 -12.99 -13.10
C VAL A 78 1.41 -13.69 -12.56
N GLU A 79 2.45 -13.81 -13.37
CA GLU A 79 3.72 -14.31 -12.88
C GLU A 79 4.26 -13.41 -11.76
N GLY A 80 4.53 -14.00 -10.59
CA GLY A 80 5.07 -13.30 -9.42
C GLY A 80 4.07 -12.51 -8.56
N GLY A 81 2.76 -12.62 -8.81
CA GLY A 81 1.74 -11.97 -7.96
C GLY A 81 0.37 -11.86 -8.63
N ARG A 82 -0.34 -10.78 -8.35
CA ARG A 82 -1.62 -10.48 -9.00
C ARG A 82 -1.81 -8.98 -9.25
N ILE A 83 -2.65 -8.68 -10.23
CA ILE A 83 -3.16 -7.34 -10.49
C ILE A 83 -4.60 -7.29 -10.00
N VAL A 84 -4.88 -6.35 -9.11
CA VAL A 84 -6.23 -6.04 -8.62
C VAL A 84 -6.72 -4.80 -9.35
N THR A 85 -7.92 -4.89 -9.92
CA THR A 85 -8.60 -3.76 -10.55
C THR A 85 -9.91 -3.50 -9.83
N ALA A 86 -10.30 -2.23 -9.74
CA ALA A 86 -11.58 -1.83 -9.17
C ALA A 86 -12.01 -0.48 -9.75
N THR A 87 -13.31 -0.25 -9.86
CA THR A 87 -13.88 0.99 -10.39
C THR A 87 -14.32 1.89 -9.23
N VAL A 88 -14.04 3.19 -9.31
CA VAL A 88 -14.54 4.18 -8.34
C VAL A 88 -16.06 4.28 -8.45
N ALA A 89 -16.78 3.88 -7.40
CA ALA A 89 -18.24 3.79 -7.43
C ALA A 89 -18.91 5.18 -7.39
N THR A 90 -18.31 6.15 -6.69
CA THR A 90 -18.83 7.52 -6.57
C THR A 90 -17.69 8.52 -6.42
N ALA A 91 -17.91 9.77 -6.81
CA ALA A 91 -16.99 10.85 -6.48
C ALA A 91 -16.81 10.96 -4.96
N GLY A 92 -15.58 11.15 -4.50
CA GLY A 92 -15.21 11.21 -3.10
C GLY A 92 -14.06 10.28 -2.72
N PRO A 93 -13.92 9.97 -1.41
CA PRO A 93 -12.88 9.08 -0.93
C PRO A 93 -13.18 7.63 -1.29
N TYR A 94 -12.11 6.88 -1.58
CA TYR A 94 -12.13 5.45 -1.76
C TYR A 94 -10.85 4.83 -1.16
N ALA A 95 -10.93 3.54 -0.85
CA ALA A 95 -9.80 2.81 -0.32
C ALA A 95 -9.80 1.35 -0.75
N LEU A 96 -8.59 0.79 -0.85
CA LEU A 96 -8.34 -0.63 -1.08
C LEU A 96 -7.29 -1.10 -0.09
N TRP A 97 -7.55 -2.25 0.52
CA TRP A 97 -6.61 -2.98 1.35
C TRP A 97 -6.35 -4.36 0.75
N VAL A 98 -5.10 -4.81 0.87
CA VAL A 98 -4.69 -6.21 0.72
C VAL A 98 -4.29 -6.68 2.12
N GLY A 99 -5.05 -7.62 2.68
CA GLY A 99 -4.96 -8.04 4.08
C GLY A 99 -5.95 -7.31 4.98
N GLU A 100 -5.80 -7.49 6.29
CA GLU A 100 -6.76 -7.00 7.29
C GLU A 100 -6.83 -5.47 7.30
N PRO A 101 -8.03 -4.87 7.20
CA PRO A 101 -8.19 -3.42 7.28
C PRO A 101 -7.63 -2.85 8.58
N ASP A 102 -6.81 -1.79 8.46
CA ASP A 102 -6.29 -0.98 9.57
C ASP A 102 -5.43 -1.70 10.63
N ALA A 103 -5.11 -2.99 10.46
CA ALA A 103 -4.11 -3.68 11.27
C ALA A 103 -2.69 -3.09 11.10
N VAL A 104 -2.45 -2.39 9.99
CA VAL A 104 -1.15 -1.83 9.61
C VAL A 104 -0.81 -0.50 10.31
N ALA A 105 -1.77 0.15 10.96
CA ALA A 105 -1.55 1.50 11.49
C ALA A 105 -0.73 1.55 12.79
N ASP A 106 -0.82 0.53 13.65
CA ASP A 106 -0.19 0.59 14.98
C ASP A 106 1.27 0.11 14.99
N ASP A 107 1.66 -0.82 14.12
CA ASP A 107 3.02 -1.40 14.13
C ASP A 107 4.03 -0.70 13.18
N LEU A 108 3.55 0.11 12.21
CA LEU A 108 4.42 0.81 11.26
C LEU A 108 4.71 2.27 11.60
N LEU A 109 4.09 2.81 12.67
CA LEU A 109 4.51 4.11 13.18
C LEU A 109 5.84 3.91 13.93
N PRO A 110 6.93 4.62 13.56
CA PRO A 110 8.08 4.68 14.45
C PRO A 110 7.58 5.16 15.82
N PRO A 111 8.10 4.62 16.94
CA PRO A 111 7.71 5.07 18.26
C PRO A 111 7.82 6.60 18.30
N PRO A 112 6.89 7.31 18.97
CA PRO A 112 6.91 8.76 19.01
C PRO A 112 8.32 9.22 19.36
N ALA A 113 8.89 10.09 18.52
CA ALA A 113 10.26 10.56 18.68
C ALA A 113 10.46 10.99 20.14
N SER A 114 11.45 10.40 20.81
CA SER A 114 11.73 10.73 22.22
C SER A 114 11.81 12.26 22.37
N PRO A 115 11.23 12.83 23.44
CA PRO A 115 11.24 14.28 23.62
C PRO A 115 12.67 14.77 23.51
N ARG A 116 12.88 15.71 22.57
CA ARG A 116 14.18 16.32 22.32
C ARG A 116 14.72 16.84 23.67
N PRO A 117 15.94 16.51 24.10
CA PRO A 117 16.46 16.99 25.36
C PRO A 117 16.39 18.52 25.37
N ALA A 118 15.85 19.08 26.46
CA ALA A 118 15.75 20.52 26.63
C ALA A 118 17.12 21.16 26.43
N ARG A 119 17.21 22.20 25.60
CA ARG A 119 18.45 22.95 25.43
C ARG A 119 18.88 23.48 26.81
N PRO A 120 20.12 23.26 27.25
CA PRO A 120 20.59 23.88 28.48
C PRO A 120 20.59 25.40 28.28
N SER A 121 19.82 26.10 29.12
CA SER A 121 19.86 27.55 29.23
C SER A 121 21.21 27.94 29.83
N TYR A 122 22.11 28.49 29.01
CA TYR A 122 23.27 29.22 29.53
C TYR A 122 22.82 30.66 29.85
N THR A 123 22.66 30.95 31.13
CA THR A 123 22.68 32.34 31.64
C THR A 123 24.12 32.69 31.97
N GLY A 124 24.68 33.65 31.23
CA GLY A 124 25.91 34.36 31.60
C GLY A 124 25.64 35.57 32.46
#